data_AF-A0A6A5KCB4-F1
#
_entry.id   AF-A0A6A5KCB4-F1
#
_cell.length_a   1.000
_cell.length_b   1.000
_cell.length_c   1.000
_cell.angle_alpha   90.00
_cell.angle_beta   90.00
_cell.angle_gamma   90.00
#
_symmetry.space_group_name_H-M   'P 1'
#
loop_
_entity.id
_entity.type
_entity.pdbx_description
1 polymer ?
#
loop_
_entity_poly.entity_id
_entity_poly.type
_entity_poly.pdbx_seq_one_letter_code
_entity_poly.pdbx_strand_id
1 'polypeptide(L)'
;MNGKFKCNRANCEHKTFNRPAELKRHHNTTHSVKKPEFWCPVSRCERSAHVRMKSFPRKDKLKDHVRLMHSEERHASGGVGSV
;
A
#
# COMPACT_ATOMS: atom_id res chain seq x y z
N MET A 1 -17.19 27.98 -14.56
CA MET A 1 -17.67 26.70 -14.01
C MET A 1 -16.58 26.10 -13.13
N ASN A 2 -16.65 26.26 -11.80
CA ASN A 2 -15.63 25.74 -10.88
C ASN A 2 -15.85 24.25 -10.65
N GLY A 3 -15.35 23.42 -11.58
CA GLY A 3 -15.41 21.97 -11.50
C GLY A 3 -14.52 21.41 -10.38
N LYS A 4 -15.06 21.32 -9.15
CA LYS A 4 -14.43 20.57 -8.07
C LYS A 4 -14.75 19.09 -8.25
N PHE A 5 -13.71 18.25 -8.39
CA PHE A 5 -13.83 16.81 -8.56
C PHE A 5 -14.13 16.16 -7.21
N LYS A 6 -15.22 15.40 -7.11
CA LYS A 6 -15.63 14.74 -5.86
C LYS A 6 -15.50 13.23 -6.01
N CYS A 7 -15.21 12.54 -4.90
CA CYS A 7 -15.25 11.09 -4.91
C CYS A 7 -16.70 10.61 -4.78
N ASN A 8 -17.15 9.69 -5.64
CA ASN A 8 -18.51 9.13 -5.64
C ASN A 8 -18.71 8.01 -4.60
N ARG A 9 -17.96 8.03 -3.49
CA ARG A 9 -18.02 7.02 -2.44
C ARG A 9 -18.58 7.65 -1.18
N ALA A 10 -19.56 7.01 -0.55
CA ALA A 10 -20.24 7.52 0.64
C ALA A 10 -19.29 7.89 1.79
N ASN A 11 -18.16 7.18 1.93
CA ASN A 11 -17.14 7.47 2.94
C ASN A 11 -16.17 8.63 2.57
N CYS A 12 -16.29 9.21 1.38
CA CYS A 12 -15.42 10.26 0.86
C CYS A 12 -16.20 11.48 0.36
N GLU A 13 -17.49 11.60 0.71
CA GLU A 13 -18.37 12.68 0.28
C GLU A 13 -17.84 14.07 0.69
N HIS A 14 -17.17 14.16 1.84
CA HIS A 14 -16.51 15.37 2.32
C HIS A 14 -15.22 15.72 1.57
N LYS A 15 -14.65 14.82 0.76
CA LYS A 15 -13.40 15.06 0.01
C LYS A 15 -13.70 15.62 -1.37
N THR A 16 -13.29 16.86 -1.56
CA THR A 16 -13.29 17.55 -2.86
C THR A 16 -11.88 17.89 -3.30
N PHE A 17 -11.60 17.67 -4.58
CA PHE A 17 -10.30 17.85 -5.20
C PHE A 17 -10.39 18.93 -6.28
N ASN A 18 -9.37 19.79 -6.36
CA ASN A 18 -9.31 20.81 -7.40
C ASN A 18 -8.84 20.24 -8.75
N ARG A 19 -8.27 19.03 -8.76
CA ARG A 19 -7.69 18.41 -9.96
C ARG A 19 -8.15 16.95 -10.11
N PRO A 20 -8.37 16.49 -11.35
CA PRO A 20 -8.73 15.09 -11.59
C PRO A 20 -7.59 14.13 -11.23
N ALA A 21 -6.32 14.58 -11.33
CA ALA A 21 -5.16 13.80 -10.90
C ALA A 21 -5.18 13.47 -9.40
N GLU A 22 -5.60 14.42 -8.57
CA GLU A 22 -5.72 14.23 -7.11
C GLU A 22 -6.84 13.25 -6.76
N LEU A 23 -7.99 13.38 -7.43
CA LEU A 23 -9.10 12.41 -7.30
C LEU A 23 -8.64 11.01 -7.72
N LYS A 24 -7.90 10.87 -8.82
CA LYS A 24 -7.37 9.58 -9.30
C LYS A 24 -6.42 8.96 -8.29
N ARG A 25 -5.51 9.76 -7.68
CA ARG A 25 -4.62 9.29 -6.62
C ARG A 25 -5.41 8.83 -5.40
N HIS A 26 -6.35 9.65 -4.93
CA HIS A 26 -7.22 9.31 -3.82
C HIS A 26 -7.96 7.99 -4.06
N HIS A 27 -8.60 7.84 -5.23
CA HIS A 27 -9.31 6.63 -5.58
C HIS A 27 -8.38 5.41 -5.59
N ASN A 28 -7.18 5.54 -6.17
CA ASN A 28 -6.21 4.46 -6.21
C ASN A 28 -5.62 4.08 -4.83
N THR A 29 -5.56 5.01 -3.88
CA THR A 29 -5.02 4.71 -2.54
C THR A 29 -6.08 4.29 -1.53
N THR A 30 -7.27 4.88 -1.64
CA THR A 30 -8.35 4.73 -0.65
C THR A 30 -9.39 3.70 -1.10
N HIS A 31 -9.65 3.61 -2.41
CA HIS A 31 -10.68 2.73 -2.98
C HIS A 31 -10.15 1.58 -3.81
N SER A 32 -8.83 1.46 -4.01
CA SER A 32 -8.28 0.28 -4.65
C SER A 32 -8.64 -0.96 -3.84
N VAL A 33 -9.46 -1.80 -4.46
CA VAL A 33 -9.98 -3.06 -3.91
C VAL A 33 -8.84 -4.07 -3.75
N LYS A 34 -7.85 -4.01 -4.63
CA LYS A 34 -6.60 -4.77 -4.53
C LYS A 34 -5.56 -3.93 -3.80
N LYS A 35 -5.71 -3.79 -2.49
CA LYS A 35 -4.57 -3.39 -1.65
C LYS A 35 -3.58 -4.55 -1.72
N PRO A 36 -2.39 -4.38 -2.31
CA PRO A 36 -1.42 -5.45 -2.28
C PRO A 36 -1.04 -5.62 -0.80
N GLU A 37 -1.35 -6.78 -0.26
CA GLU A 37 -0.97 -7.13 1.10
C GLU A 37 0.51 -7.49 1.07
N PHE A 38 1.34 -6.56 1.54
CA PHE A 38 2.77 -6.78 1.61
C PHE A 38 3.09 -7.42 2.95
N TRP A 39 3.45 -8.70 2.93
CA TRP A 39 3.83 -9.44 4.13
C TRP A 39 5.35 -9.42 4.29
N CYS A 40 5.83 -9.46 5.53
CA CYS A 40 7.26 -9.65 5.76
C CYS A 40 7.68 -11.05 5.30
N PRO A 41 8.72 -11.20 4.44
CA PRO A 41 9.18 -12.52 3.98
C PRO A 41 9.83 -13.35 5.10
N VAL A 42 10.23 -12.71 6.21
CA VAL A 42 10.84 -13.39 7.36
C VAL A 42 9.75 -14.14 8.14
N SER A 43 9.71 -15.48 8.04
CA SER A 43 8.65 -16.31 8.64
C SER A 43 8.52 -16.18 10.16
N ARG A 44 9.60 -15.81 10.86
CA ARG A 44 9.61 -15.57 12.31
C ARG A 44 9.23 -14.14 12.70
N CYS A 45 8.98 -13.26 11.73
CA CYS A 45 8.56 -11.90 12.01
C CYS A 45 7.06 -11.88 12.34
N GLU A 46 6.71 -11.14 13.39
CA GLU A 46 5.32 -10.94 13.82
C GLU A 46 4.43 -10.33 12.72
N ARG A 47 5.04 -9.65 11.74
CA ARG A 47 4.35 -9.07 10.57
C ARG A 47 4.44 -9.93 9.30
N SER A 48 4.81 -11.19 9.44
CA SER A 48 4.81 -12.16 8.34
C SER A 48 3.42 -12.75 8.10
N ALA A 49 3.18 -13.22 6.88
CA ALA A 49 1.97 -13.96 6.51
C ALA A 49 1.76 -15.21 7.39
N HIS A 50 2.84 -15.75 7.95
CA HIS A 50 2.80 -16.94 8.80
C HIS A 50 2.15 -16.66 10.18
N VAL A 51 2.46 -15.51 10.78
CA VAL A 51 1.90 -15.07 12.07
C VAL A 51 0.53 -14.39 11.89
N ARG A 52 0.15 -14.03 10.65
CA ARG A 52 -1.13 -13.42 10.25
C ARG A 52 -1.58 -12.21 11.08
N MET A 53 -0.63 -11.42 11.58
CA MET A 53 -0.95 -10.32 12.50
C MET A 53 -1.42 -9.07 11.75
N LYS A 54 -0.56 -8.51 10.88
CA LYS A 54 -0.91 -7.29 10.12
C LYS A 54 -0.07 -7.15 8.84
N SER A 55 -0.71 -7.18 7.67
CA SER A 55 -0.06 -6.89 6.40
C SER A 55 0.27 -5.40 6.27
N PHE A 56 1.35 -5.10 5.55
CA PHE A 56 1.67 -3.73 5.20
C PHE A 56 0.82 -3.29 4.02
N PRO A 57 0.18 -2.11 4.09
CA PRO A 57 -0.63 -1.59 2.99
C PRO A 57 0.23 -1.06 1.82
N ARG A 58 1.56 -0.95 1.99
CA ARG A 58 2.50 -0.42 1.00
C ARG A 58 3.87 -1.10 1.06
N LYS A 59 4.50 -1.26 -0.11
CA LYS A 59 5.85 -1.83 -0.28
C LYS A 59 6.93 -1.00 0.41
N ASP A 60 6.81 0.33 0.43
CA ASP A 60 7.80 1.21 1.06
C ASP A 60 7.89 0.97 2.56
N LYS A 61 6.75 0.77 3.22
CA LYS A 61 6.68 0.48 4.66
C LYS A 61 7.19 -0.92 4.98
N LEU A 62 6.92 -1.89 4.11
CA LEU A 62 7.57 -3.20 4.21
C LEU A 62 9.09 -3.08 4.07
N LYS A 63 9.58 -2.35 3.07
CA LYS A 63 11.03 -2.22 2.80
C LYS A 63 11.76 -1.53 3.94
N ASP A 64 11.17 -0.48 4.50
CA ASP A 64 11.73 0.21 5.67
C ASP A 64 11.69 -0.68 6.92
N HIS A 65 10.59 -1.39 7.16
CA HIS A 65 10.51 -2.39 8.23
C HIS A 65 11.59 -3.47 8.11
N VAL A 66 11.75 -4.07 6.94
CA VAL A 66 12.79 -5.08 6.69
C VAL A 66 14.17 -4.46 6.89
N ARG A 67 14.40 -3.23 6.42
CA ARG A 67 15.70 -2.57 6.63
C ARG A 67 16.00 -2.29 8.10
N LEU A 68 15.01 -1.93 8.91
CA LEU A 68 15.21 -1.56 10.32
C LEU A 68 15.20 -2.76 11.26
N MET A 69 14.33 -3.73 11.01
CA MET A 69 14.13 -4.91 11.87
C MET A 69 14.90 -6.14 11.38
N HIS A 70 15.28 -6.14 10.10
CA HIS A 70 15.99 -7.23 9.43
C HIS A 70 17.17 -6.66 8.62
N SER A 71 17.81 -5.58 9.11
CA SER A 71 18.98 -4.93 8.50
C SER A 71 20.09 -5.91 8.11
N GLU A 72 20.20 -7.01 8.85
CA GLU A 72 21.21 -8.05 8.69
C GLU A 72 20.77 -9.16 7.70
N GLU A 73 19.48 -9.30 7.42
CA GLU A 73 18.91 -10.28 6.47
C GLU A 73 18.82 -9.67 5.05
N ARG A 74 19.86 -8.93 4.66
CA ARG A 74 19.93 -8.33 3.34
C ARG A 74 20.44 -9.38 2.36
N HIS A 75 19.57 -10.22 1.78
CA HIS A 75 19.69 -10.73 0.40
C HIS A 75 18.48 -11.62 0.00
N ALA A 76 18.03 -11.46 -1.26
CA ALA A 76 16.91 -12.12 -1.98
C ALA A 76 15.51 -11.55 -1.68
N SER A 77 14.66 -11.13 -2.63
CA SER A 77 14.61 -11.16 -4.10
C SER A 77 13.62 -10.05 -4.51
N GLY A 78 13.88 -9.20 -5.50
CA GLY A 78 14.10 -9.62 -6.88
C GLY A 78 12.76 -10.06 -7.47
N GLY A 79 11.93 -9.10 -7.89
CA GLY A 79 10.68 -9.42 -8.56
C GLY A 79 10.96 -10.14 -9.87
N VAL A 80 10.50 -11.38 -9.98
CA VAL A 80 10.34 -12.06 -11.26
C VAL A 80 9.01 -11.60 -11.85
N GLY A 81 9.07 -10.57 -12.68
CA GLY A 81 8.08 -10.40 -13.74
C GLY A 81 8.56 -11.27 -14.90
N SER A 82 7.95 -12.45 -15.04
CA SER A 82 8.18 -13.34 -16.17
C SER A 82 6.93 -13.36 -17.04
N VAL A 83 7.21 -13.18 -18.34
CA VAL A 83 6.42 -13.30 -19.59
C VAL A 83 5.40 -12.21 -19.93
#